data_AF-A0A1H6VQV9-F1
#
_entry.id   AF-A0A1H6VQV9-F1
#
_cell.length_a   1.000
_cell.length_b   1.000
_cell.length_c   1.000
_cell.angle_alpha   90.00
_cell.angle_beta   90.00
_cell.angle_gamma   90.00
#
_symmetry.space_group_name_H-M   'P 1'
#
loop_
_entity.id
_entity.type
_entity.pdbx_description
1 polymer ?
#
loop_
_entity_poly.entity_id
_entity_poly.type
_entity_poly.pdbx_seq_one_letter_code
_entity_poly.pdbx_strand_id
1 'polypeptide(L)'
;MKTAMLAGVLAGLLVPAAAFAQNPIDGTWKIDMSKVHLPTKPDVLVLKDGMFQCKTCVPPIKVRADGTDQPVSGHPYFDSIAVEVVDKHTVKETDKKNGKVVATDTTTVAPDGKSATFEFSDSSASQGAPVTGKGSMTRVAAGPAGSHALSGSWRTRHINSMSDNALTMSFKQDGDTLSMHSPTGQSYTARLDGTDAPFKGDPGVNSVSVRKSGKHRYVETDKRDGKVVSIATMTLHPDGKTMDVAIDNKLRGTTMSFVAMKQ
;
A
#
# COMPACT_ATOMS: atom_id res chain seq x y z
N MET A 1 74.18 36.27 22.11
CA MET A 1 73.94 34.82 21.97
C MET A 1 72.52 34.65 21.45
N LYS A 2 72.39 34.14 20.22
CA LYS A 2 71.12 33.99 19.50
C LYS A 2 70.56 32.60 19.79
N THR A 3 69.37 32.52 20.40
CA THR A 3 68.63 31.27 20.53
C THR A 3 67.58 31.22 19.43
N ALA A 4 67.69 30.24 18.54
CA ALA A 4 66.85 30.06 17.37
C ALA A 4 65.48 29.48 17.75
N MET A 5 64.40 30.10 17.26
CA MET A 5 63.09 29.45 17.13
C MET A 5 63.06 28.68 15.80
N LEU A 6 62.91 27.35 15.84
CA LEU A 6 62.46 26.58 14.69
C LEU A 6 60.93 26.49 14.74
N ALA A 7 60.26 27.20 13.82
CA ALA A 7 58.86 26.99 13.50
C ALA A 7 58.77 25.84 12.48
N GLY A 8 58.24 24.69 12.90
CA GLY A 8 57.87 23.59 12.00
C GLY A 8 56.50 23.86 11.38
N VAL A 9 56.45 24.15 10.08
CA VAL A 9 55.21 24.22 9.31
C VAL A 9 54.79 22.78 8.96
N LEU A 10 53.72 22.30 9.57
CA LEU A 10 53.06 21.05 9.20
C LEU A 10 51.99 21.37 8.14
N ALA A 11 52.33 21.24 6.85
CA ALA A 11 51.38 21.34 5.76
C ALA A 11 50.63 20.01 5.61
N GLY A 12 49.49 19.87 6.28
CA GLY A 12 48.58 18.73 6.11
C GLY A 12 47.79 18.85 4.81
N LEU A 13 48.00 17.90 3.88
CA LEU A 13 47.21 17.76 2.66
C LEU A 13 45.71 17.60 2.99
N LEU A 14 44.91 18.59 2.59
CA LEU A 14 43.45 18.45 2.45
C LEU A 14 43.19 17.56 1.23
N VAL A 15 43.04 16.26 1.43
CA VAL A 15 42.40 15.40 0.44
C VAL A 15 40.94 15.82 0.38
N PRO A 16 40.40 16.27 -0.77
CA PRO A 16 38.97 16.52 -0.88
C PRO A 16 38.28 15.17 -0.68
N ALA A 17 37.55 15.02 0.43
CA ALA A 17 36.55 13.98 0.53
C ALA A 17 35.57 14.21 -0.62
N ALA A 18 35.67 13.40 -1.67
CA ALA A 18 34.65 13.36 -2.70
C ALA A 18 33.36 12.95 -2.01
N ALA A 19 32.53 13.93 -1.67
CA ALA A 19 31.17 13.69 -1.25
C ALA A 19 30.49 13.04 -2.45
N PHE A 20 30.42 11.71 -2.47
CA PHE A 20 29.49 11.02 -3.35
C PHE A 20 28.13 11.64 -3.08
N ALA A 21 27.60 12.37 -4.05
CA ALA A 21 26.27 12.92 -3.95
C ALA A 21 25.33 11.72 -3.81
N GLN A 22 24.89 11.44 -2.59
CA GLN A 22 23.90 10.40 -2.34
C GLN A 22 22.67 10.75 -3.18
N ASN A 23 22.17 9.77 -3.94
CA ASN A 23 20.98 9.97 -4.73
C ASN A 23 19.85 10.39 -3.77
N PRO A 24 19.09 11.48 -4.04
CA PRO A 24 18.13 12.00 -3.07
C PRO A 24 17.05 11.00 -2.62
N ILE A 25 16.75 10.00 -3.47
CA ILE A 25 15.78 8.95 -3.16
C ILE A 25 16.33 7.87 -2.21
N ASP A 26 17.66 7.72 -2.10
CA ASP A 26 18.28 6.69 -1.29
C ASP A 26 17.84 6.79 0.17
N GLY A 27 17.48 5.64 0.74
CA GLY A 27 17.12 5.50 2.14
C GLY A 27 15.78 4.78 2.34
N THR A 28 15.43 4.64 3.61
CA THR A 28 14.14 4.10 4.05
C THR A 28 13.16 5.24 4.26
N TRP A 29 11.96 5.09 3.73
CA TRP A 29 10.88 6.07 3.78
C TRP A 29 9.71 5.47 4.55
N LYS A 30 9.21 6.21 5.54
CA LYS A 30 8.04 5.82 6.33
C LYS A 30 6.85 6.71 6.00
N ILE A 31 5.69 6.12 5.72
CA ILE A 31 4.45 6.86 5.46
C ILE A 31 4.03 7.62 6.73
N ASP A 32 3.77 8.92 6.58
CA ASP A 32 3.11 9.73 7.59
C ASP A 32 1.60 9.54 7.49
N MET A 33 1.06 8.69 8.36
CA MET A 33 -0.37 8.36 8.39
C MET A 33 -1.28 9.57 8.65
N SER A 34 -0.75 10.66 9.21
CA SER A 34 -1.51 11.91 9.40
C SER A 34 -1.70 12.70 8.10
N LYS A 35 -0.94 12.38 7.05
CA LYS A 35 -0.92 13.07 5.76
C LYS A 35 -1.41 12.20 4.60
N VAL A 36 -2.22 11.18 4.90
CA VAL A 36 -2.83 10.31 3.89
C VAL A 36 -4.15 10.92 3.40
N HIS A 37 -4.29 11.03 2.09
CA HIS A 37 -5.54 11.38 1.42
C HIS A 37 -6.10 10.11 0.77
N LEU A 38 -7.09 9.53 1.44
CA LEU A 38 -7.73 8.28 1.01
C LEU A 38 -8.66 8.48 -0.20
N PRO A 39 -8.96 7.40 -0.96
CA PRO A 39 -9.92 7.45 -2.04
C PRO A 39 -11.30 7.98 -1.62
N THR A 40 -11.91 8.78 -2.49
CA THR A 40 -13.26 9.33 -2.24
C THR A 40 -14.38 8.48 -2.84
N LYS A 41 -14.08 7.65 -3.84
CA LYS A 41 -15.02 6.71 -4.44
C LYS A 41 -15.39 5.63 -3.42
N PRO A 42 -16.68 5.45 -3.10
CA PRO A 42 -17.09 4.48 -2.09
C PRO A 42 -17.03 3.04 -2.61
N ASP A 43 -16.82 2.11 -1.69
CA ASP A 43 -17.10 0.70 -1.91
C ASP A 43 -18.58 0.41 -1.78
N VAL A 44 -19.10 -0.54 -2.56
CA VAL A 44 -20.53 -0.89 -2.55
C VAL A 44 -20.69 -2.35 -2.13
N LEU A 45 -21.20 -2.52 -0.92
CA LEU A 45 -21.45 -3.81 -0.28
C LEU A 45 -22.96 -4.05 -0.23
N VAL A 46 -23.38 -5.28 -0.51
CA VAL A 46 -24.79 -5.70 -0.35
C VAL A 46 -24.81 -7.06 0.31
N LEU A 47 -25.45 -7.14 1.48
CA LEU A 47 -25.73 -8.38 2.18
C LEU A 47 -27.25 -8.48 2.36
N LYS A 48 -27.87 -9.33 1.55
CA LYS A 48 -29.33 -9.49 1.51
C LYS A 48 -29.68 -10.93 1.11
N ASP A 49 -30.72 -11.48 1.72
CA ASP A 49 -31.24 -12.82 1.43
C ASP A 49 -30.15 -13.91 1.48
N GLY A 50 -29.27 -13.83 2.49
CA GLY A 50 -28.16 -14.77 2.69
C GLY A 50 -27.00 -14.65 1.69
N MET A 51 -27.02 -13.64 0.81
CA MET A 51 -25.97 -13.41 -0.18
C MET A 51 -25.19 -12.14 0.11
N PHE A 52 -23.86 -12.25 0.16
CA PHE A 52 -22.93 -11.13 0.19
C PHE A 52 -22.48 -10.79 -1.23
N GLN A 53 -22.39 -9.49 -1.53
CA GLN A 53 -21.85 -8.95 -2.77
C GLN A 53 -20.93 -7.77 -2.46
N CYS A 54 -19.71 -7.83 -2.97
CA CYS A 54 -18.84 -6.67 -3.10
C CYS A 54 -18.83 -6.24 -4.56
N LYS A 55 -19.61 -5.21 -4.89
CA LYS A 55 -19.80 -4.76 -6.28
C LYS A 55 -18.61 -3.97 -6.82
N THR A 56 -17.81 -3.38 -5.93
CA THR A 56 -16.62 -2.58 -6.25
C THR A 56 -15.31 -3.36 -6.15
N CYS A 57 -15.36 -4.61 -5.66
CA CYS A 57 -14.23 -5.52 -5.71
C CYS A 57 -13.87 -5.86 -7.16
N VAL A 58 -12.61 -6.23 -7.39
CA VAL A 58 -12.07 -6.51 -8.72
C VAL A 58 -11.33 -7.86 -8.70
N PRO A 59 -11.95 -8.93 -9.23
CA PRO A 59 -13.31 -9.00 -9.78
C PRO A 59 -14.42 -8.81 -8.72
N PRO A 60 -15.66 -8.44 -9.12
CA PRO A 60 -16.79 -8.39 -8.21
C PRO A 60 -17.04 -9.74 -7.55
N ILE A 61 -17.38 -9.72 -6.26
CA ILE A 61 -17.61 -10.92 -5.46
C ILE A 61 -19.11 -11.09 -5.24
N LYS A 62 -19.59 -12.33 -5.34
CA LYS A 62 -20.96 -12.73 -4.97
C LYS A 62 -20.94 -14.14 -4.39
N VAL A 63 -21.18 -14.27 -3.09
CA VAL A 63 -21.05 -15.51 -2.33
C VAL A 63 -22.12 -15.62 -1.26
N ARG A 64 -22.35 -16.83 -0.74
CA ARG A 64 -23.22 -17.01 0.44
C ARG A 64 -22.56 -16.41 1.68
N ALA A 65 -23.37 -15.83 2.55
CA ALA A 65 -22.96 -15.24 3.82
C ALA A 65 -23.33 -16.18 5.00
N ASP A 66 -22.94 -17.45 4.89
CA ASP A 66 -23.27 -18.53 5.83
C ASP A 66 -22.06 -19.01 6.66
N GLY A 67 -20.93 -18.31 6.57
CA GLY A 67 -19.67 -18.65 7.24
C GLY A 67 -18.90 -19.82 6.61
N THR A 68 -19.40 -20.41 5.53
CA THR A 68 -18.69 -21.50 4.82
C THR A 68 -17.79 -20.96 3.72
N ASP A 69 -16.74 -21.71 3.38
CA ASP A 69 -15.86 -21.39 2.25
C ASP A 69 -16.64 -21.37 0.93
N GLN A 70 -16.50 -20.29 0.17
CA GLN A 70 -17.12 -20.08 -1.13
C GLN A 70 -16.02 -19.80 -2.17
N PRO A 71 -16.01 -20.50 -3.32
CA PRO A 71 -14.95 -20.35 -4.30
C PRO A 71 -14.98 -18.97 -4.97
N VAL A 72 -13.80 -18.40 -5.18
CA VAL A 72 -13.60 -17.14 -5.92
C VAL A 72 -12.58 -17.37 -7.03
N SER A 73 -12.95 -17.00 -8.26
CA SER A 73 -12.10 -17.16 -9.44
C SER A 73 -11.51 -15.83 -9.89
N GLY A 74 -10.27 -15.85 -10.39
CA GLY A 74 -9.60 -14.69 -10.99
C GLY A 74 -9.03 -13.67 -10.00
N HIS A 75 -9.19 -13.88 -8.69
CA HIS A 75 -8.51 -13.05 -7.69
C HIS A 75 -7.08 -13.56 -7.45
N PRO A 76 -6.06 -12.69 -7.48
CA PRO A 76 -4.66 -13.14 -7.34
C PRO A 76 -4.35 -13.58 -5.90
N TYR A 77 -4.92 -12.88 -4.91
CA TYR A 77 -4.53 -12.97 -3.51
C TYR A 77 -5.22 -14.12 -2.73
N PHE A 78 -6.38 -14.59 -3.20
CA PHE A 78 -7.15 -15.68 -2.57
C PHE A 78 -7.97 -16.42 -3.63
N ASP A 79 -8.42 -17.63 -3.31
CA ASP A 79 -9.27 -18.49 -4.16
C ASP A 79 -10.56 -18.95 -3.46
N SER A 80 -10.73 -18.59 -2.19
CA SER A 80 -11.95 -18.82 -1.42
C SER A 80 -12.16 -17.69 -0.43
N ILE A 81 -13.43 -17.37 -0.17
CA ILE A 81 -13.89 -16.41 0.83
C ILE A 81 -14.99 -17.07 1.68
N ALA A 82 -14.96 -16.85 2.99
CA ALA A 82 -16.05 -17.17 3.88
C ALA A 82 -16.58 -15.87 4.51
N VAL A 83 -17.87 -15.60 4.35
CA VAL A 83 -18.53 -14.42 4.94
C VAL A 83 -19.52 -14.91 5.99
N GLU A 84 -19.32 -14.50 7.23
CA GLU A 84 -20.14 -14.87 8.39
C GLU A 84 -20.92 -13.65 8.88
N VAL A 85 -22.25 -13.77 8.95
CA VAL A 85 -23.10 -12.78 9.63
C VAL A 85 -23.07 -13.09 11.13
N VAL A 86 -22.35 -12.27 11.89
CA VAL A 86 -22.20 -12.45 13.34
C VAL A 86 -23.44 -11.97 14.08
N ASP A 87 -23.93 -10.78 13.71
CA ASP A 87 -25.16 -10.19 14.24
C ASP A 87 -25.76 -9.22 13.20
N LYS A 88 -26.71 -8.35 13.58
CA LYS A 88 -27.38 -7.39 12.66
C LYS A 88 -26.48 -6.26 12.14
N HIS A 89 -25.33 -6.06 12.76
CA HIS A 89 -24.39 -4.95 12.56
C HIS A 89 -22.98 -5.43 12.23
N THR A 90 -22.64 -6.68 12.54
CA THR A 90 -21.28 -7.21 12.43
C THR A 90 -21.19 -8.35 11.41
N VAL A 91 -20.18 -8.28 10.54
CA VAL A 91 -19.82 -9.32 9.58
C VAL A 91 -18.34 -9.62 9.73
N LYS A 92 -17.98 -10.91 9.63
CA LYS A 92 -16.61 -11.38 9.55
C LYS A 92 -16.34 -11.98 8.18
N GLU A 93 -15.19 -11.66 7.62
CA GLU A 93 -14.69 -12.19 6.36
C GLU A 93 -13.41 -12.99 6.63
N THR A 94 -13.23 -14.10 5.91
CA THR A 94 -12.01 -14.90 5.95
C THR A 94 -11.65 -15.34 4.55
N ASP A 95 -10.49 -14.90 4.08
CA ASP A 95 -9.96 -15.23 2.77
C ASP A 95 -8.95 -16.36 2.88
N LYS A 96 -8.99 -17.27 1.90
CA LYS A 96 -8.07 -18.40 1.82
C LYS A 96 -7.42 -18.50 0.45
N LYS A 97 -6.15 -18.90 0.46
CA LYS A 97 -5.40 -19.32 -0.73
C LYS A 97 -4.93 -20.75 -0.54
N ASN A 98 -5.27 -21.65 -1.46
CA ASN A 98 -4.92 -23.07 -1.40
C ASN A 98 -5.29 -23.70 -0.04
N GLY A 99 -6.47 -23.36 0.48
CA GLY A 99 -6.99 -23.85 1.76
C GLY A 99 -6.37 -23.24 3.03
N LYS A 100 -5.39 -22.34 2.90
CA LYS A 100 -4.78 -21.63 4.03
C LYS A 100 -5.39 -20.24 4.18
N VAL A 101 -5.71 -19.84 5.42
CA VAL A 101 -6.15 -18.47 5.72
C VAL A 101 -5.03 -17.50 5.38
N VAL A 102 -5.34 -16.51 4.54
CA VAL A 102 -4.42 -15.45 4.15
C VAL A 102 -4.89 -14.08 4.62
N ALA A 103 -6.18 -13.85 4.78
CA ALA A 103 -6.70 -12.62 5.37
C ALA A 103 -7.95 -12.86 6.23
N THR A 104 -8.18 -11.97 7.18
CA THR A 104 -9.40 -11.87 7.96
C THR A 104 -9.78 -10.40 8.13
N ASP A 105 -11.06 -10.07 7.99
CA ASP A 105 -11.63 -8.76 8.30
C ASP A 105 -12.84 -8.91 9.21
N THR A 106 -13.04 -7.97 10.12
CA THR A 106 -14.31 -7.81 10.83
C THR A 106 -14.78 -6.38 10.67
N THR A 107 -15.98 -6.22 10.12
CA THR A 107 -16.63 -4.92 9.95
C THR A 107 -17.86 -4.83 10.85
N THR A 108 -17.94 -3.76 11.65
CA THR A 108 -19.06 -3.47 12.54
C THR A 108 -19.68 -2.11 12.18
N VAL A 109 -20.97 -2.11 11.89
CA VAL A 109 -21.75 -0.92 11.58
C VAL A 109 -22.34 -0.34 12.86
N ALA A 110 -22.19 0.97 13.07
CA ALA A 110 -22.76 1.64 14.23
C ALA A 110 -24.30 1.53 14.27
N PRO A 111 -24.94 1.61 15.45
CA PRO A 111 -26.40 1.51 15.59
C PRO A 111 -27.19 2.53 14.76
N ASP A 112 -26.66 3.74 14.58
CA ASP A 112 -27.26 4.78 13.75
C ASP A 112 -27.14 4.51 12.24
N GLY A 113 -26.38 3.47 11.88
CA GLY A 113 -26.05 3.07 10.53
C GLY A 113 -25.11 4.02 9.80
N LYS A 114 -24.68 5.16 10.36
CA LYS A 114 -23.98 6.21 9.60
C LYS A 114 -22.48 5.97 9.49
N SER A 115 -21.90 5.22 10.43
CA SER A 115 -20.49 4.86 10.44
C SER A 115 -20.29 3.36 10.60
N ALA A 116 -19.10 2.91 10.26
CA ALA A 116 -18.64 1.55 10.53
C ALA A 116 -17.16 1.58 10.92
N THR A 117 -16.71 0.57 11.64
CA THR A 117 -15.29 0.30 11.92
C THR A 117 -14.91 -1.04 11.33
N PHE A 118 -13.66 -1.17 10.94
CA PHE A 118 -13.11 -2.45 10.50
C PHE A 118 -11.75 -2.71 11.15
N GLU A 119 -11.43 -3.99 11.28
CA GLU A 119 -10.17 -4.54 11.77
C GLU A 119 -9.77 -5.69 10.87
N PHE A 120 -8.51 -5.71 10.43
CA PHE A 120 -8.01 -6.75 9.54
C PHE A 120 -6.61 -7.25 9.88
N SER A 121 -6.32 -8.44 9.37
CA SER A 121 -5.01 -9.07 9.29
C SER A 121 -4.87 -9.69 7.90
N ASP A 122 -3.84 -9.30 7.15
CA ASP A 122 -3.61 -9.71 5.76
C ASP A 122 -2.16 -10.17 5.54
N SER A 123 -2.01 -11.41 5.10
CA SER A 123 -0.75 -12.05 4.72
C SER A 123 -0.72 -12.49 3.26
N SER A 124 -1.73 -12.12 2.48
CA SER A 124 -1.90 -12.56 1.09
C SER A 124 -0.77 -12.11 0.17
N ALA A 125 -0.07 -11.03 0.51
CA ALA A 125 1.14 -10.56 -0.14
C ALA A 125 2.36 -10.49 0.81
N SER A 126 2.32 -11.08 2.00
CA SER A 126 3.39 -10.91 3.00
C SER A 126 4.28 -12.14 3.10
N GLN A 127 5.59 -11.97 2.89
CA GLN A 127 6.61 -12.98 3.21
C GLN A 127 7.06 -12.84 4.67
N GLY A 128 6.14 -12.99 5.62
CA GLY A 128 6.44 -12.82 7.04
C GLY A 128 5.20 -12.53 7.88
N ALA A 129 5.34 -11.62 8.84
CA ALA A 129 4.21 -11.17 9.66
C ALA A 129 3.11 -10.58 8.76
N PRO A 130 1.82 -10.82 9.09
CA PRO A 130 0.73 -10.17 8.40
C PRO A 130 0.80 -8.65 8.56
N VAL A 131 0.25 -7.94 7.59
CA VAL A 131 -0.13 -6.54 7.76
C VAL A 131 -1.41 -6.51 8.57
N THR A 132 -1.45 -5.71 9.62
CA THR A 132 -2.66 -5.54 10.44
C THR A 132 -3.06 -4.08 10.50
N GLY A 133 -4.35 -3.82 10.63
CA GLY A 133 -4.83 -2.47 10.69
C GLY A 133 -6.25 -2.36 11.20
N LYS A 134 -6.62 -1.13 11.55
CA LYS A 134 -7.98 -0.77 11.95
C LYS A 134 -8.35 0.55 11.32
N GLY A 135 -9.62 0.73 11.01
CA GLY A 135 -10.09 1.97 10.40
C GLY A 135 -11.57 2.23 10.62
N SER A 136 -12.03 3.32 10.03
CA SER A 136 -13.43 3.73 10.07
C SER A 136 -13.93 4.17 8.71
N MET A 137 -15.23 3.96 8.49
CA MET A 137 -15.94 4.30 7.28
C MET A 137 -17.13 5.21 7.60
N THR A 138 -17.47 6.10 6.67
CA THR A 138 -18.75 6.82 6.66
C THR A 138 -19.63 6.25 5.56
N ARG A 139 -20.91 6.07 5.85
CA ARG A 139 -21.89 5.69 4.85
C ARG A 139 -22.16 6.86 3.89
N VAL A 140 -22.07 6.59 2.60
CA VAL A 140 -22.43 7.51 1.51
C VAL A 140 -23.88 7.28 1.07
N ALA A 141 -24.29 6.01 0.97
CA ALA A 141 -25.66 5.65 0.59
C ALA A 141 -26.13 4.41 1.35
N ALA A 142 -27.43 4.35 1.66
CA ALA A 142 -28.06 3.19 2.27
C ALA A 142 -28.09 2.00 1.31
N GLY A 143 -28.08 0.80 1.87
CA GLY A 143 -28.34 -0.43 1.12
C GLY A 143 -29.82 -0.59 0.77
N PRO A 144 -30.18 -1.62 -0.01
CA PRO A 144 -31.57 -1.93 -0.32
C PRO A 144 -32.42 -2.13 0.95
N ALA A 145 -33.70 -1.81 0.88
CA ALA A 145 -34.62 -2.08 1.99
C ALA A 145 -34.64 -3.58 2.36
N GLY A 146 -34.68 -3.85 3.67
CA GLY A 146 -34.65 -5.21 4.23
C GLY A 146 -33.28 -5.90 4.17
N SER A 147 -32.22 -5.21 3.74
CA SER A 147 -30.85 -5.74 3.76
C SER A 147 -30.19 -5.59 5.13
N HIS A 148 -29.13 -6.38 5.36
CA HIS A 148 -28.29 -6.27 6.56
C HIS A 148 -27.61 -4.90 6.67
N ALA A 149 -27.28 -4.43 7.87
CA ALA A 149 -26.76 -3.08 8.12
C ALA A 149 -25.44 -2.77 7.37
N LEU A 150 -24.64 -3.80 7.07
CA LEU A 150 -23.45 -3.69 6.22
C LEU A 150 -23.78 -3.15 4.82
N SER A 151 -24.96 -3.43 4.29
CA SER A 151 -25.32 -3.06 2.92
C SER A 151 -25.36 -1.55 2.74
N GLY A 152 -24.65 -1.05 1.74
CA GLY A 152 -24.58 0.37 1.41
C GLY A 152 -23.34 0.73 0.63
N SER A 153 -23.20 2.03 0.39
CA SER A 153 -21.96 2.61 -0.14
C SER A 153 -21.15 3.19 1.01
N TRP A 154 -19.87 2.81 1.13
CA TRP A 154 -19.01 3.17 2.25
C TRP A 154 -17.74 3.85 1.77
N ARG A 155 -17.34 4.93 2.45
CA ARG A 155 -16.06 5.59 2.22
C ARG A 155 -15.21 5.51 3.46
N THR A 156 -14.02 4.93 3.35
CA THR A 156 -13.01 4.95 4.42
C THR A 156 -12.61 6.39 4.73
N ARG A 157 -12.66 6.76 6.01
CA ARG A 157 -12.32 8.11 6.48
C ARG A 157 -10.99 8.17 7.17
N HIS A 158 -10.71 7.16 7.98
CA HIS A 158 -9.51 7.11 8.81
C HIS A 158 -8.97 5.69 8.84
N ILE A 159 -7.65 5.59 8.78
CA ILE A 159 -6.91 4.41 9.20
C ILE A 159 -6.38 4.74 10.60
N ASN A 160 -6.96 4.09 11.61
CA ASN A 160 -6.70 4.37 13.02
C ASN A 160 -5.37 3.75 13.46
N SER A 161 -5.02 2.60 12.90
CA SER A 161 -3.75 1.92 13.13
C SER A 161 -3.33 1.10 11.92
N MET A 162 -2.03 0.96 11.73
CA MET A 162 -1.42 0.10 10.72
C MET A 162 -0.13 -0.47 11.30
N SER A 163 0.18 -1.73 11.00
CA SER A 163 1.43 -2.37 11.41
C SER A 163 2.64 -1.72 10.72
N ASP A 164 3.78 -1.63 11.42
CA ASP A 164 4.96 -0.92 10.92
C ASP A 164 5.54 -1.52 9.62
N ASN A 165 5.39 -2.84 9.41
CA ASN A 165 5.83 -3.52 8.20
C ASN A 165 5.10 -3.05 6.93
N ALA A 166 3.93 -2.41 7.05
CA ALA A 166 3.19 -1.84 5.93
C ALA A 166 3.52 -0.36 5.66
N LEU A 167 4.29 0.28 6.54
CA LEU A 167 4.51 1.73 6.50
C LEU A 167 5.86 2.12 5.91
N THR A 168 6.76 1.17 5.65
CA THR A 168 8.11 1.50 5.18
C THR A 168 8.43 0.88 3.82
N MET A 169 9.21 1.64 3.05
CA MET A 169 9.78 1.22 1.77
C MET A 169 11.18 1.79 1.65
N SER A 170 12.09 1.03 1.07
CA SER A 170 13.49 1.41 0.96
C SER A 170 13.91 1.48 -0.48
N PHE A 171 14.61 2.55 -0.84
CA PHE A 171 15.13 2.75 -2.19
C PHE A 171 16.64 2.84 -2.21
N LYS A 172 17.23 2.32 -3.28
CA LYS A 172 18.65 2.48 -3.61
C LYS A 172 18.81 2.71 -5.10
N GLN A 173 19.36 3.86 -5.48
CA GLN A 173 19.70 4.16 -6.86
C GLN A 173 21.19 3.90 -7.11
N ASP A 174 21.49 3.14 -8.16
CA ASP A 174 22.84 2.89 -8.67
C ASP A 174 22.87 3.15 -10.18
N GLY A 175 23.63 4.17 -10.59
CA GLY A 175 23.61 4.66 -11.96
C GLY A 175 22.20 5.00 -12.45
N ASP A 176 21.77 4.29 -13.49
CA ASP A 176 20.47 4.40 -14.15
C ASP A 176 19.44 3.39 -13.62
N THR A 177 19.74 2.65 -12.56
CA THR A 177 18.82 1.70 -11.93
C THR A 177 18.33 2.17 -10.56
N LEU A 178 17.11 1.77 -10.21
CA LEU A 178 16.50 1.94 -8.90
C LEU A 178 16.07 0.58 -8.37
N SER A 179 16.51 0.25 -7.16
CA SER A 179 16.04 -0.90 -6.41
C SER A 179 15.08 -0.46 -5.30
N MET A 180 13.99 -1.20 -5.13
CA MET A 180 13.01 -1.03 -4.06
C MET A 180 12.88 -2.34 -3.28
N HIS A 181 12.74 -2.23 -1.96
CA HIS A 181 12.26 -3.34 -1.13
C HIS A 181 11.31 -2.86 -0.03
N SER A 182 10.36 -3.71 0.34
CA SER A 182 9.48 -3.52 1.50
C SER A 182 9.72 -4.61 2.57
N PRO A 183 9.36 -4.37 3.83
CA PRO A 183 9.43 -5.39 4.89
C PRO A 183 8.53 -6.60 4.65
N THR A 184 7.48 -6.45 3.83
CA THR A 184 6.55 -7.52 3.47
C THR A 184 7.07 -8.41 2.33
N GLY A 185 8.25 -8.12 1.80
CA GLY A 185 8.95 -8.97 0.82
C GLY A 185 8.76 -8.55 -0.64
N GLN A 186 8.05 -7.45 -0.91
CA GLN A 186 8.01 -6.88 -2.26
C GLN A 186 9.37 -6.30 -2.62
N SER A 187 9.78 -6.50 -3.87
CA SER A 187 11.02 -5.91 -4.37
C SER A 187 11.08 -5.84 -5.89
N TYR A 188 11.90 -4.91 -6.39
CA TYR A 188 12.32 -4.86 -7.79
C TYR A 188 13.69 -4.18 -7.92
N THR A 189 14.31 -4.37 -9.08
CA THR A 189 15.38 -3.51 -9.60
C THR A 189 15.02 -3.15 -11.03
N ALA A 190 14.82 -1.87 -11.32
CA ALA A 190 14.35 -1.38 -12.61
C ALA A 190 15.26 -0.27 -13.14
N ARG A 191 15.43 -0.18 -14.46
CA ARG A 191 16.03 0.99 -15.09
C ARG A 191 15.09 2.19 -14.96
N LEU A 192 15.66 3.39 -14.94
CA LEU A 192 14.96 4.67 -14.80
C LEU A 192 14.46 5.25 -16.13
N ASP A 193 14.54 4.47 -17.21
CA ASP A 193 14.18 4.82 -18.59
C ASP A 193 12.73 4.46 -18.96
N GLY A 194 12.01 3.78 -18.06
CA GLY A 194 10.64 3.31 -18.28
C GLY A 194 10.56 1.93 -18.94
N THR A 195 11.66 1.19 -19.05
CA THR A 195 11.62 -0.21 -19.49
C THR A 195 11.08 -1.13 -18.38
N ASP A 196 10.41 -2.20 -18.78
CA ASP A 196 9.84 -3.18 -17.86
C ASP A 196 10.93 -4.02 -17.19
N ALA A 197 10.74 -4.26 -15.90
CA ALA A 197 11.54 -5.14 -15.05
C ALA A 197 10.63 -6.06 -14.23
N PRO A 198 11.13 -7.24 -13.79
CA PRO A 198 10.37 -8.13 -12.92
C PRO A 198 10.08 -7.49 -11.56
N PHE A 199 8.84 -7.64 -11.10
CA PHE A 199 8.44 -7.35 -9.72
C PHE A 199 8.31 -8.66 -8.95
N LYS A 200 8.79 -8.71 -7.71
CA LYS A 200 8.82 -9.92 -6.88
C LYS A 200 8.01 -9.71 -5.59
N GLY A 201 7.43 -10.79 -5.09
CA GLY A 201 6.81 -10.82 -3.76
C GLY A 201 5.36 -10.34 -3.69
N ASP A 202 4.69 -10.09 -4.81
CA ASP A 202 3.27 -9.72 -4.85
C ASP A 202 2.50 -10.64 -5.83
N PRO A 203 1.44 -11.35 -5.40
CA PRO A 203 0.63 -12.18 -6.30
C PRO A 203 -0.13 -11.40 -7.39
N GLY A 204 -0.40 -10.12 -7.16
CA GLY A 204 -1.14 -9.23 -8.05
C GLY A 204 -0.28 -8.31 -8.90
N VAL A 205 1.05 -8.31 -8.76
CA VAL A 205 1.99 -7.52 -9.58
C VAL A 205 3.19 -8.38 -9.98
N ASN A 206 3.48 -8.48 -11.27
CA ASN A 206 4.59 -9.30 -11.78
C ASN A 206 5.63 -8.52 -12.60
N SER A 207 5.34 -7.27 -12.95
CA SER A 207 6.30 -6.39 -13.63
C SER A 207 6.08 -4.94 -13.24
N VAL A 208 7.14 -4.14 -13.38
CA VAL A 208 7.18 -2.73 -13.05
C VAL A 208 8.05 -1.99 -14.07
N SER A 209 7.67 -0.77 -14.42
CA SER A 209 8.55 0.17 -15.11
C SER A 209 8.71 1.42 -14.28
N VAL A 210 9.94 1.93 -14.18
CA VAL A 210 10.24 3.18 -13.47
C VAL A 210 10.82 4.19 -14.45
N ARG A 211 10.27 5.41 -14.46
CA ARG A 211 10.82 6.52 -15.24
C ARG A 211 11.19 7.68 -14.33
N LYS A 212 12.44 8.13 -14.41
CA LYS A 212 12.86 9.39 -13.78
C LYS A 212 12.45 10.56 -14.67
N SER A 213 11.62 11.45 -14.14
CA SER A 213 11.05 12.60 -14.84
C SER A 213 11.55 13.90 -14.21
N GLY A 214 12.83 14.21 -14.41
CA GLY A 214 13.53 15.32 -13.75
C GLY A 214 14.32 14.88 -12.51
N LYS A 215 14.91 15.84 -11.78
CA LYS A 215 15.87 15.53 -10.71
C LYS A 215 15.23 14.83 -9.50
N HIS A 216 13.97 15.15 -9.19
CA HIS A 216 13.30 14.79 -7.93
C HIS A 216 11.97 14.07 -8.13
N ARG A 217 11.71 13.52 -9.32
CA ARG A 217 10.42 12.89 -9.61
C ARG A 217 10.60 11.55 -10.32
N TYR A 218 9.90 10.55 -9.81
CA TYR A 218 9.89 9.18 -10.31
C TYR A 218 8.44 8.78 -10.58
N VAL A 219 8.22 8.09 -11.69
CA VAL A 219 6.93 7.50 -12.03
C VAL A 219 7.13 6.00 -12.13
N GLU A 220 6.50 5.27 -11.22
CA GLU A 220 6.46 3.82 -11.16
C GLU A 220 5.12 3.35 -11.72
N THR A 221 5.15 2.32 -12.56
CA THR A 221 3.96 1.74 -13.18
C THR A 221 3.98 0.24 -12.96
N ASP A 222 3.08 -0.21 -12.10
CA ASP A 222 2.93 -1.61 -11.73
C ASP A 222 2.00 -2.31 -12.71
N LYS A 223 2.37 -3.53 -13.08
CA LYS A 223 1.69 -4.31 -14.09
C LYS A 223 1.46 -5.75 -13.62
N ARG A 224 0.35 -6.29 -14.10
CA ARG A 224 -0.01 -7.71 -14.01
C ARG A 224 -0.31 -8.22 -15.40
N ASP A 225 0.47 -9.19 -15.84
CA ASP A 225 0.31 -9.85 -17.15
C ASP A 225 0.30 -8.81 -18.28
N GLY A 226 1.23 -7.86 -18.21
CA GLY A 226 1.39 -6.75 -19.16
C GLY A 226 0.35 -5.63 -19.05
N LYS A 227 -0.67 -5.75 -18.20
CA LYS A 227 -1.69 -4.72 -17.98
C LYS A 227 -1.33 -3.85 -16.79
N VAL A 228 -1.45 -2.53 -16.95
CA VAL A 228 -1.24 -1.57 -15.86
C VAL A 228 -2.30 -1.73 -14.78
N VAL A 229 -1.87 -1.90 -13.52
CA VAL A 229 -2.75 -2.02 -12.35
C VAL A 229 -2.66 -0.81 -11.43
N SER A 230 -1.50 -0.16 -11.35
CA SER A 230 -1.26 1.02 -10.53
C SER A 230 -0.21 1.92 -11.18
N ILE A 231 -0.30 3.23 -10.94
CA ILE A 231 0.75 4.19 -11.26
C ILE A 231 1.04 4.99 -9.99
N ALA A 232 2.27 4.92 -9.50
CA ALA A 232 2.74 5.75 -8.40
C ALA A 232 3.64 6.87 -8.92
N THR A 233 3.38 8.09 -8.48
CA THR A 233 4.21 9.25 -8.74
C THR A 233 4.84 9.70 -7.44
N MET A 234 6.17 9.59 -7.36
CA MET A 234 6.96 10.01 -6.21
C MET A 234 7.64 11.34 -6.52
N THR A 235 7.44 12.35 -5.67
CA THR A 235 8.04 13.68 -5.79
C THR A 235 8.82 14.01 -4.52
N LEU A 236 10.15 14.00 -4.62
CA LEU A 236 11.05 14.36 -3.54
C LEU A 236 11.09 15.87 -3.35
N HIS A 237 11.05 16.29 -2.10
CA HIS A 237 11.24 17.68 -1.74
C HIS A 237 12.74 18.03 -1.76
N PRO A 238 13.09 19.32 -1.93
CA PRO A 238 14.49 19.78 -1.88
C PRO A 238 15.19 19.50 -0.55
N ASP A 239 14.45 19.26 0.53
CA ASP A 239 14.97 18.91 1.85
C ASP A 239 15.64 17.52 1.91
N GLY A 240 15.41 16.67 0.89
CA GLY A 240 15.90 15.30 0.84
C GLY A 240 15.32 14.37 1.92
N LYS A 241 14.27 14.81 2.63
CA LYS A 241 13.65 14.13 3.77
C LYS A 241 12.14 13.91 3.60
N THR A 242 11.50 14.63 2.69
CA THR A 242 10.06 14.54 2.44
C THR A 242 9.81 14.05 1.01
N MET A 243 8.83 13.16 0.85
CA MET A 243 8.39 12.64 -0.44
C MET A 243 6.86 12.67 -0.51
N ASP A 244 6.31 13.38 -1.50
CA ASP A 244 4.90 13.25 -1.84
C ASP A 244 4.71 12.07 -2.78
N VAL A 245 3.76 11.19 -2.47
CA VAL A 245 3.39 10.05 -3.31
C VAL A 245 1.93 10.18 -3.71
N ALA A 246 1.66 10.17 -5.01
CA ALA A 246 0.32 10.09 -5.56
C ALA A 246 0.14 8.76 -6.29
N ILE A 247 -0.94 8.04 -6.00
CA ILE A 247 -1.25 6.72 -6.56
C ILE A 247 -2.54 6.83 -7.38
N ASP A 248 -2.48 6.32 -8.60
CA ASP A 248 -3.62 6.09 -9.48
C ASP A 248 -3.83 4.58 -9.65
N ASN A 249 -4.83 4.06 -8.95
CA ASN A 249 -5.21 2.65 -8.99
C ASN A 249 -6.13 2.43 -10.20
N LYS A 250 -5.60 1.76 -11.22
CA LYS A 250 -6.30 1.47 -12.47
C LYS A 250 -7.33 0.37 -12.34
N LEU A 251 -7.17 -0.55 -11.38
CA LEU A 251 -8.13 -1.63 -11.15
C LEU A 251 -9.46 -1.08 -10.62
N ARG A 252 -9.41 -0.18 -9.64
CA ARG A 252 -10.61 0.36 -8.99
C ARG A 252 -11.05 1.72 -9.54
N GLY A 253 -10.20 2.36 -10.35
CA GLY A 253 -10.44 3.72 -10.86
C GLY A 253 -10.50 4.73 -9.72
N THR A 254 -9.51 4.67 -8.83
CA THR A 254 -9.42 5.50 -7.63
C THR A 254 -8.04 6.11 -7.50
N THR A 255 -7.95 7.28 -6.88
CA THR A 255 -6.68 7.91 -6.55
C THR A 255 -6.53 8.06 -5.04
N MET A 256 -5.29 8.03 -4.57
CA MET A 256 -4.93 8.41 -3.20
C MET A 256 -3.57 9.11 -3.19
N SER A 257 -3.23 9.75 -2.09
CA SER A 257 -1.88 10.27 -1.88
C SER A 257 -1.45 10.16 -0.43
N PHE A 258 -0.15 10.22 -0.19
CA PHE A 258 0.42 10.33 1.13
C PHE A 258 1.76 11.05 1.09
N VAL A 259 2.24 11.45 2.26
CA VAL A 259 3.60 11.93 2.46
C VAL A 259 4.40 10.83 3.13
N ALA A 260 5.62 10.59 2.65
CA ALA A 260 6.58 9.71 3.30
C ALA A 260 7.79 10.53 3.79
N MET A 261 8.28 10.16 4.98
CA MET A 261 9.39 10.80 5.66
C MET A 261 10.59 9.85 5.66
N LYS A 262 11.75 10.35 5.24
CA LYS A 262 13.00 9.60 5.33
C LYS A 262 13.34 9.30 6.80
N GLN A 263 13.76 8.06 7.07
CA GLN A 263 14.15 7.58 8.40
C GLN A 263 15.64 7.76 8.66
#